data_AF-R2Y507-F1
#
_entry.id   AF-R2Y507-F1
#
_cell.length_a   1.000
_cell.length_b   1.000
_cell.length_c   1.000
_cell.angle_alpha   90.00
_cell.angle_beta   90.00
_cell.angle_gamma   90.00
#
_symmetry.space_group_name_H-M   'P 1'
#
loop_
_entity.id
_entity.type
_entity.pdbx_description
1 polymer ?
#
loop_
_entity_poly.entity_id
_entity_poly.type
_entity_poly.pdbx_seq_one_letter_code
_entity_poly.pdbx_strand_id
1 'polypeptide(L)'
;MFTFYWLYQSSEDWLAVFKTDESYMIANDRERLKTALSSVRCLVSYSNYKASDKFLAKILSNGKSNFLQEYLSIDLSQEERLCAIEEIGFNLRFDMRASTAEDYCKRRIDICEKVFDEREEYLETKFEIVKEFNLPSRSITKTRANLAAEILQAKKIPKRPNILMYEFDKYVPQAELPKRLVNFYQSIKSNYQNTLEEKLKAEKFKMTLAGLTHVFGFGGVHAAKPKYKGEGIFLLIDVNQFFPSLIINNNFISTGVKNVSAFADLYQKKVESGKLSYKVLINAVNGSMNNPYSNFYDPRQFYSVTVSGQLIITHLILVLGNFYEDLIQTNTDGVLVKIDPVMENTIRELLELWCKQLHLQVSITRIKKVWQKDVSNFVLEKDDGGYIRKGIFKEPNCFSNSLEVVSAGTFEAVVNGVKPQNFVVNRFKDGRIEEFYYINKLQGDFQSIEQEMTDGYRKLNNTVCGVATNDKRCGGVYQVKKGLHSKLPGSPDHFLDYSQASKKIIDVNWYVGQIERLTF
;
A
#
# COMPACT_ATOMS: atom_id res chain seq x y z
N MET A 1 7.83 -28.36 3.16
CA MET A 1 6.44 -28.77 2.90
C MET A 1 5.54 -27.89 3.74
N PHE A 2 4.71 -27.11 3.07
CA PHE A 2 3.74 -26.19 3.69
C PHE A 2 2.39 -26.89 3.80
N THR A 3 1.68 -26.66 4.89
CA THR A 3 0.32 -27.14 5.08
C THR A 3 -0.60 -25.93 5.16
N PHE A 4 -1.46 -25.79 4.15
CA PHE A 4 -2.46 -24.74 4.12
C PHE A 4 -3.66 -25.15 4.96
N TYR A 5 -4.28 -24.20 5.65
CA TYR A 5 -5.45 -24.53 6.44
C TYR A 5 -6.46 -23.40 6.53
N TRP A 6 -7.72 -23.77 6.76
CA TRP A 6 -8.80 -22.84 7.08
C TRP A 6 -9.67 -23.38 8.20
N LEU A 7 -10.27 -22.46 8.94
CA LEU A 7 -11.10 -22.75 10.10
C LEU A 7 -12.48 -22.12 9.92
N TYR A 8 -13.49 -22.96 9.92
CA TYR A 8 -14.89 -22.58 10.04
C TYR A 8 -15.32 -22.65 11.51
N GLN A 9 -16.05 -21.63 11.98
CA GLN A 9 -16.61 -21.57 13.32
C GLN A 9 -18.06 -21.11 13.26
N SER A 10 -18.93 -21.80 13.99
CA SER A 10 -20.29 -21.35 14.32
C SER A 10 -20.40 -21.15 15.84
N SER A 11 -21.59 -20.80 16.33
CA SER A 11 -21.85 -20.70 17.77
C SER A 11 -21.75 -22.04 18.51
N GLU A 12 -21.93 -23.15 17.80
CA GLU A 12 -22.07 -24.49 18.39
C GLU A 12 -21.00 -25.48 17.92
N ASP A 13 -20.35 -25.22 16.78
CA ASP A 13 -19.45 -26.18 16.14
C ASP A 13 -18.24 -25.50 15.47
N TRP A 14 -17.19 -26.27 15.18
CA TRP A 14 -16.03 -25.84 14.44
C TRP A 14 -15.47 -26.95 13.55
N LEU A 15 -14.92 -26.55 12.42
CA LEU A 15 -14.28 -27.46 11.47
C LEU A 15 -13.05 -26.81 10.88
N ALA A 16 -11.90 -27.46 11.02
CA ALA A 16 -10.65 -27.09 10.39
C ALA A 16 -10.31 -28.07 9.28
N VAL A 17 -9.97 -27.54 8.11
CA VAL A 17 -9.44 -28.33 6.99
C VAL A 17 -7.98 -27.98 6.82
N PHE A 18 -7.16 -29.00 6.66
CA PHE A 18 -5.72 -28.90 6.39
C PHE A 18 -5.45 -29.55 5.04
N LYS A 19 -4.67 -28.88 4.20
CA LYS A 19 -4.23 -29.37 2.89
C LYS A 19 -2.70 -29.40 2.86
N THR A 20 -2.14 -30.56 2.54
CA THR A 20 -0.71 -30.73 2.26
C THR A 20 -0.59 -31.44 0.93
N ASP A 21 0.08 -30.80 -0.03
CA ASP A 21 0.02 -31.19 -1.45
C ASP A 21 -1.45 -31.37 -1.89
N GLU A 22 -1.82 -32.52 -2.45
CA GLU A 22 -3.20 -32.81 -2.87
C GLU A 22 -4.06 -33.49 -1.79
N SER A 23 -3.51 -33.71 -0.59
CA SER A 23 -4.18 -34.45 0.48
C SER A 23 -4.85 -33.54 1.49
N TYR A 24 -6.10 -33.87 1.85
CA TYR A 24 -6.88 -33.14 2.85
C TYR A 24 -7.05 -33.94 4.14
N MET A 25 -6.95 -33.25 5.28
CA MET A 25 -7.32 -33.76 6.61
C MET A 25 -8.32 -32.82 7.25
N ILE A 26 -9.32 -33.38 7.93
CA ILE A 26 -10.39 -32.63 8.58
C ILE A 26 -10.31 -32.87 10.08
N ALA A 27 -10.37 -31.79 10.85
CA ALA A 27 -10.46 -31.83 12.29
C ALA A 27 -11.67 -31.04 12.79
N ASN A 28 -12.49 -31.69 13.60
CA ASN A 28 -13.63 -31.12 14.32
C ASN A 28 -13.64 -31.53 15.81
N ASP A 29 -12.60 -32.23 16.24
CA ASP A 29 -12.34 -32.57 17.63
C ASP A 29 -10.84 -32.47 17.93
N ARG A 30 -10.48 -32.58 19.21
CA ARG A 30 -9.10 -32.45 19.68
C ARG A 30 -8.15 -33.53 19.13
N GLU A 31 -8.59 -34.77 19.03
CA GLU A 31 -7.73 -35.90 18.63
C GLU A 31 -7.46 -35.88 17.13
N ARG A 32 -8.48 -35.55 16.32
CA ARG A 32 -8.29 -35.28 14.89
C ARG A 32 -7.39 -34.09 14.64
N LEU A 33 -7.51 -33.03 15.45
CA LEU A 33 -6.62 -31.87 15.35
C LEU A 33 -5.17 -32.22 15.65
N LYS A 34 -4.90 -33.01 16.70
CA LYS A 34 -3.54 -33.53 16.97
C LYS A 34 -3.01 -34.36 15.81
N THR A 35 -3.85 -35.23 15.24
CA THR A 35 -3.48 -36.08 14.11
C THR A 35 -3.13 -35.23 12.88
N ALA A 36 -3.98 -34.27 12.54
CA ALA A 36 -3.76 -33.35 11.42
C ALA A 36 -2.46 -32.54 11.58
N LEU A 37 -2.12 -32.12 12.79
CA LEU A 37 -0.91 -31.33 13.06
C LEU A 37 0.37 -32.18 13.16
N SER A 38 0.28 -33.48 13.43
CA SER A 38 1.44 -34.35 13.66
C SER A 38 2.44 -34.42 12.49
N SER A 39 1.96 -34.21 11.26
CA SER A 39 2.78 -34.20 10.03
C SER A 39 3.17 -32.80 9.57
N VAL A 40 2.71 -31.76 10.27
CA VAL A 40 2.86 -30.37 9.84
C VAL A 40 4.20 -29.81 10.29
N ARG A 41 4.98 -29.31 9.32
CA ARG A 41 6.21 -28.56 9.61
C ARG A 41 5.99 -27.05 9.59
N CYS A 42 5.14 -26.57 8.68
CA CYS A 42 4.81 -25.15 8.56
C CYS A 42 3.35 -24.98 8.17
N LEU A 43 2.57 -24.29 9.01
CA LEU A 43 1.19 -23.89 8.74
C LEU A 43 1.17 -22.59 7.94
N VAL A 44 0.25 -22.51 6.98
CA VAL A 44 0.02 -21.31 6.18
C VAL A 44 -1.48 -21.01 6.12
N SER A 45 -1.86 -19.77 6.43
CA SER A 45 -3.24 -19.31 6.30
C SER A 45 -3.28 -17.78 6.21
N TYR A 46 -4.47 -17.18 6.19
CA TYR A 46 -4.66 -15.74 6.01
C TYR A 46 -5.35 -15.11 7.21
N SER A 47 -4.74 -14.09 7.82
CA SER A 47 -5.19 -13.42 9.05
C SER A 47 -5.31 -14.35 10.27
N ASN A 48 -4.56 -15.45 10.28
CA ASN A 48 -4.68 -16.51 11.26
C ASN A 48 -4.08 -16.18 12.63
N TYR A 49 -3.09 -15.27 12.73
CA TYR A 49 -2.48 -14.92 14.02
C TYR A 49 -3.48 -14.28 15.00
N LYS A 50 -4.50 -13.59 14.49
CA LYS A 50 -5.46 -12.87 15.34
C LYS A 50 -6.53 -13.77 15.94
N ALA A 51 -6.94 -14.81 15.22
CA ALA A 51 -8.12 -15.61 15.54
C ALA A 51 -7.84 -17.13 15.43
N SER A 52 -7.61 -17.63 14.22
CA SER A 52 -7.56 -19.08 13.94
C SER A 52 -6.49 -19.82 14.75
N ASP A 53 -5.26 -19.31 14.77
CA ASP A 53 -4.18 -19.91 15.55
C ASP A 53 -4.54 -19.92 17.05
N LYS A 54 -5.08 -18.81 17.58
CA LYS A 54 -5.45 -18.76 19.00
C LYS A 54 -6.54 -19.75 19.37
N PHE A 55 -7.52 -19.93 18.47
CA PHE A 55 -8.61 -20.89 18.68
C PHE A 55 -8.11 -22.33 18.69
N LEU A 56 -7.34 -22.73 17.66
CA LEU A 56 -6.77 -24.06 17.57
C LEU A 56 -5.83 -24.36 18.75
N ALA A 57 -5.03 -23.38 19.18
CA ALA A 57 -4.18 -23.51 20.36
C ALA A 57 -5.00 -23.75 21.64
N LYS A 58 -6.16 -23.10 21.78
CA LYS A 58 -7.05 -23.26 22.95
C LYS A 58 -7.62 -24.68 23.03
N ILE A 59 -8.03 -25.27 21.91
CA ILE A 59 -8.52 -26.66 21.84
C ILE A 59 -7.45 -27.65 22.32
N LEU A 60 -6.21 -27.46 21.86
CA LEU A 60 -5.11 -28.38 22.14
C LEU A 60 -4.63 -28.30 23.59
N SER A 61 -4.80 -27.16 24.24
CA SER A 61 -4.09 -26.80 25.47
C SER A 61 -4.89 -26.86 26.78
N ASN A 62 -6.09 -27.47 26.82
CA ASN A 62 -6.98 -27.35 27.99
C ASN A 62 -7.17 -25.87 28.45
N GLY A 63 -7.06 -24.92 27.52
CA GLY A 63 -7.15 -23.48 27.82
C GLY A 63 -5.88 -22.80 28.35
N LYS A 64 -4.72 -23.47 28.41
CA LYS A 64 -3.45 -22.91 28.93
C LYS A 64 -2.21 -23.49 28.21
N SER A 65 -1.86 -23.11 26.97
CA SER A 65 -0.48 -23.36 26.45
C SER A 65 -0.13 -22.73 25.10
N ASN A 66 1.18 -22.60 24.91
CA ASN A 66 1.98 -22.29 23.71
C ASN A 66 1.99 -23.41 22.64
N PHE A 67 1.02 -24.33 22.58
CA PHE A 67 1.15 -25.54 21.75
C PHE A 67 1.32 -25.26 20.25
N LEU A 68 0.60 -24.28 19.68
CA LEU A 68 0.86 -23.86 18.30
C LEU A 68 2.15 -23.08 18.10
N GLN A 69 2.82 -22.66 19.19
CA GLN A 69 4.15 -22.05 19.09
C GLN A 69 5.24 -23.05 18.71
N GLU A 70 4.98 -24.34 18.85
CA GLU A 70 5.88 -25.42 18.39
C GLU A 70 5.91 -25.50 16.86
N TYR A 71 4.83 -25.10 16.19
CA TYR A 71 4.71 -25.11 14.73
C TYR A 71 5.03 -23.73 14.16
N LEU A 72 5.75 -23.72 13.04
CA LEU A 72 5.98 -22.48 12.29
C LEU A 72 4.69 -22.10 11.55
N SER A 73 4.06 -21.00 11.93
CA SER A 73 2.82 -20.51 11.30
C SER A 73 3.08 -19.24 10.50
N ILE A 74 2.70 -19.20 9.23
CA ILE A 74 2.83 -18.04 8.31
C ILE A 74 1.44 -17.43 8.10
N ASP A 75 1.33 -16.12 8.37
CA ASP A 75 0.12 -15.33 8.09
C ASP A 75 0.29 -14.54 6.79
N LEU A 76 -0.44 -14.96 5.77
CA LEU A 76 -0.44 -14.37 4.43
C LEU A 76 -1.04 -12.97 4.37
N SER A 77 -1.74 -12.51 5.40
CA SER A 77 -2.23 -11.13 5.50
C SER A 77 -1.20 -10.18 6.10
N GLN A 78 -0.08 -10.68 6.62
CA GLN A 78 0.91 -9.84 7.27
C GLN A 78 1.46 -8.81 6.28
N GLU A 79 1.42 -7.52 6.66
CA GLU A 79 1.78 -6.36 5.84
C GLU A 79 0.88 -6.08 4.62
N GLU A 80 -0.07 -6.97 4.30
CA GLU A 80 -1.18 -6.68 3.39
C GLU A 80 -2.27 -5.98 4.17
N ARG A 81 -2.30 -4.65 4.07
CA ARG A 81 -3.24 -3.85 4.85
C ARG A 81 -4.64 -3.98 4.24
N LEU A 82 -5.56 -4.48 5.06
CA LEU A 82 -6.99 -4.26 4.91
C LEU A 82 -7.61 -4.89 3.64
N CYS A 83 -7.12 -6.04 3.16
CA CYS A 83 -7.86 -6.84 2.18
C CYS A 83 -8.47 -8.07 2.88
N ALA A 84 -9.78 -8.28 2.79
CA ALA A 84 -10.42 -9.51 3.27
C ALA A 84 -10.16 -10.67 2.30
N ILE A 85 -10.12 -11.91 2.80
CA ILE A 85 -9.91 -13.06 1.91
C ILE A 85 -11.03 -13.19 0.87
N GLU A 86 -12.24 -12.74 1.21
CA GLU A 86 -13.36 -12.65 0.28
C GLU A 86 -13.08 -11.69 -0.87
N GLU A 87 -12.51 -10.51 -0.60
CA GLU A 87 -12.14 -9.54 -1.66
C GLU A 87 -11.13 -10.18 -2.61
N ILE A 88 -10.13 -10.88 -2.06
CA ILE A 88 -9.11 -11.59 -2.85
C ILE A 88 -9.77 -12.68 -3.71
N GLY A 89 -10.63 -13.51 -3.12
CA GLY A 89 -11.35 -14.56 -3.83
C GLY A 89 -12.15 -14.01 -5.02
N PHE A 90 -12.87 -12.91 -4.82
CA PHE A 90 -13.60 -12.26 -5.91
C PHE A 90 -12.67 -11.65 -6.97
N ASN A 91 -11.56 -11.02 -6.57
CA ASN A 91 -10.57 -10.47 -7.50
C ASN A 91 -9.90 -11.58 -8.35
N LEU A 92 -9.69 -12.75 -7.75
CA LEU A 92 -9.20 -13.97 -8.42
C LEU A 92 -10.30 -14.72 -9.20
N ARG A 93 -11.54 -14.22 -9.15
CA ARG A 93 -12.71 -14.78 -9.84
C ARG A 93 -13.07 -16.20 -9.37
N PHE A 94 -12.80 -16.49 -8.10
CA PHE A 94 -13.24 -17.74 -7.49
C PHE A 94 -14.73 -17.67 -7.15
N ASP A 95 -15.42 -18.79 -7.35
CA ASP A 95 -16.77 -18.96 -6.83
C ASP A 95 -16.71 -19.12 -5.32
N MET A 96 -17.33 -18.18 -4.60
CA MET A 96 -17.28 -18.14 -3.14
C MET A 96 -18.43 -18.88 -2.46
N ARG A 97 -19.38 -19.42 -3.24
CA ARG A 97 -20.52 -20.19 -2.74
C ARG A 97 -20.07 -21.53 -2.15
N ALA A 98 -20.54 -21.85 -0.95
CA ALA A 98 -20.26 -23.12 -0.30
C ALA A 98 -21.55 -23.70 0.27
N SER A 99 -21.73 -25.01 0.08
CA SER A 99 -22.89 -25.76 0.60
C SER A 99 -22.59 -26.42 1.94
N THR A 100 -21.31 -26.68 2.24
CA THR A 100 -20.86 -27.30 3.49
C THR A 100 -19.73 -26.48 4.13
N ALA A 101 -19.49 -26.67 5.43
CA ALA A 101 -18.36 -26.06 6.14
C ALA A 101 -17.01 -26.52 5.57
N GLU A 102 -16.92 -27.76 5.10
CA GLU A 102 -15.73 -28.30 4.45
C GLU A 102 -15.45 -27.60 3.11
N ASP A 103 -16.45 -27.48 2.24
CA ASP A 103 -16.33 -26.77 0.97
C ASP A 103 -15.97 -25.29 1.18
N TYR A 104 -16.55 -24.67 2.21
CA TYR A 104 -16.20 -23.32 2.61
C TYR A 104 -14.70 -23.22 2.92
N CYS A 105 -14.16 -24.11 3.76
CA CYS A 105 -12.75 -24.13 4.10
C CYS A 105 -11.86 -24.41 2.89
N LYS A 106 -12.19 -25.42 2.06
CA LYS A 106 -11.40 -25.77 0.86
C LYS A 106 -11.26 -24.59 -0.10
N ARG A 107 -12.36 -23.88 -0.40
CA ARG A 107 -12.32 -22.70 -1.26
C ARG A 107 -11.42 -21.59 -0.71
N ARG A 108 -11.34 -21.41 0.60
CA ARG A 108 -10.41 -20.41 1.21
C ARG A 108 -8.98 -20.90 1.22
N ILE A 109 -8.75 -22.20 1.34
CA ILE A 109 -7.42 -22.80 1.17
C ILE A 109 -6.91 -22.53 -0.24
N ASP A 110 -7.75 -22.71 -1.27
CA ASP A 110 -7.37 -22.42 -2.66
C ASP A 110 -6.96 -20.94 -2.84
N ILE A 111 -7.65 -20.01 -2.16
CA ILE A 111 -7.26 -18.59 -2.15
C ILE A 111 -5.92 -18.40 -1.44
N CYS A 112 -5.70 -19.03 -0.29
CA CYS A 112 -4.44 -18.96 0.43
C CYS A 112 -3.26 -19.46 -0.42
N GLU A 113 -3.44 -20.54 -1.19
CA GLU A 113 -2.41 -21.02 -2.12
C GLU A 113 -2.09 -19.97 -3.18
N LYS A 114 -3.11 -19.35 -3.79
CA LYS A 114 -2.89 -18.25 -4.75
C LYS A 114 -2.23 -17.02 -4.13
N VAL A 115 -2.62 -16.65 -2.92
CA VAL A 115 -1.97 -15.55 -2.20
C VAL A 115 -0.52 -15.90 -1.84
N PHE A 116 -0.22 -17.18 -1.56
CA PHE A 116 1.14 -17.61 -1.30
C PHE A 116 2.01 -17.46 -2.55
N ASP A 117 1.52 -17.90 -3.71
CA ASP A 117 2.18 -17.73 -5.02
C ASP A 117 2.41 -16.24 -5.33
N GLU A 118 1.37 -15.41 -5.22
CA GLU A 118 1.44 -13.95 -5.47
C GLU A 118 2.38 -13.20 -4.52
N ARG A 119 2.75 -13.83 -3.39
CA ARG A 119 3.64 -13.27 -2.37
C ARG A 119 4.99 -13.95 -2.31
N GLU A 120 5.38 -14.70 -3.33
CA GLU A 120 6.67 -15.40 -3.42
C GLU A 120 7.84 -14.45 -3.09
N GLU A 121 7.99 -13.34 -3.82
CA GLU A 121 9.07 -12.35 -3.57
C GLU A 121 9.10 -11.86 -2.12
N TYR A 122 7.93 -11.59 -1.53
CA TYR A 122 7.82 -11.13 -0.14
C TYR A 122 8.29 -12.21 0.85
N LEU A 123 7.87 -13.46 0.65
CA LEU A 123 8.20 -14.58 1.52
C LEU A 123 9.67 -14.98 1.37
N GLU A 124 10.15 -15.12 0.13
CA GLU A 124 11.56 -15.38 -0.20
C GLU A 124 12.48 -14.35 0.44
N THR A 125 12.17 -13.07 0.27
CA THR A 125 12.96 -11.99 0.88
C THR A 125 13.06 -12.16 2.39
N LYS A 126 11.99 -12.59 3.08
CA LYS A 126 12.04 -12.82 4.52
C LYS A 126 12.83 -14.08 4.88
N PHE A 127 12.72 -15.15 4.10
CA PHE A 127 13.54 -16.36 4.29
C PHE A 127 15.03 -16.06 4.13
N GLU A 128 15.38 -15.28 3.11
CA GLU A 128 16.74 -14.78 2.88
C GLU A 128 17.25 -13.96 4.07
N ILE A 129 16.46 -13.00 4.56
CA ILE A 129 16.83 -12.19 5.73
C ILE A 129 17.10 -13.08 6.95
N VAL A 130 16.20 -14.02 7.25
CA VAL A 130 16.36 -14.92 8.41
C VAL A 130 17.65 -15.74 8.27
N LYS A 131 17.96 -16.24 7.07
CA LYS A 131 19.16 -17.02 6.79
C LYS A 131 20.44 -16.17 6.85
N GLU A 132 20.47 -15.04 6.15
CA GLU A 132 21.62 -14.13 6.02
C GLU A 132 22.08 -13.61 7.38
N PHE A 133 21.14 -13.28 8.27
CA PHE A 133 21.44 -12.74 9.59
C PHE A 133 21.44 -13.80 10.70
N ASN A 134 21.36 -15.09 10.33
CA ASN A 134 21.33 -16.23 11.25
C ASN A 134 20.29 -16.06 12.38
N LEU A 135 19.11 -15.56 12.03
CA LEU A 135 18.01 -15.38 12.96
C LEU A 135 17.31 -16.73 13.22
N PRO A 136 16.66 -16.92 14.38
CA PRO A 136 15.84 -18.10 14.60
C PRO A 136 14.76 -18.24 13.51
N SER A 137 14.46 -19.47 13.06
CA SER A 137 13.46 -19.71 11.99
C SER A 137 12.11 -19.03 12.25
N ARG A 138 11.72 -18.94 13.53
CA ARG A 138 10.49 -18.29 13.98
C ARG A 138 10.45 -16.79 13.69
N SER A 139 11.59 -16.13 13.46
CA SER A 139 11.62 -14.72 13.07
C SER A 139 10.92 -14.46 11.73
N ILE A 140 10.68 -15.47 10.90
CA ILE A 140 9.87 -15.33 9.68
C ILE A 140 8.43 -14.85 9.96
N THR A 141 7.90 -15.08 11.17
CA THR A 141 6.55 -14.63 11.55
C THR A 141 6.51 -13.14 11.88
N LYS A 142 7.67 -12.46 11.95
CA LYS A 142 7.78 -11.04 12.21
C LYS A 142 7.58 -10.26 10.91
N THR A 143 7.04 -9.05 11.03
CA THR A 143 7.05 -8.08 9.94
C THR A 143 8.49 -7.71 9.59
N ARG A 144 8.71 -7.20 8.38
CA ARG A 144 10.01 -6.72 7.90
C ARG A 144 10.57 -5.60 8.78
N ALA A 145 9.70 -4.75 9.32
CA ALA A 145 10.06 -3.76 10.34
C ALA A 145 10.58 -4.40 11.64
N ASN A 146 9.93 -5.45 12.12
CA ASN A 146 10.36 -6.16 13.33
C ASN A 146 11.63 -7.00 13.10
N LEU A 147 11.82 -7.54 11.90
CA LEU A 147 13.09 -8.15 11.48
C LEU A 147 14.22 -7.12 11.48
N ALA A 148 14.02 -5.96 10.85
CA ALA A 148 14.99 -4.87 10.88
C ALA A 148 15.30 -4.43 12.32
N ALA A 149 14.29 -4.35 13.20
CA ALA A 149 14.48 -3.98 14.60
C ALA A 149 15.33 -5.00 15.36
N GLU A 150 15.15 -6.30 15.09
CA GLU A 150 15.97 -7.36 15.68
C GLU A 150 17.42 -7.28 15.21
N ILE A 151 17.64 -7.14 13.90
CA ILE A 151 18.99 -7.05 13.29
C ILE A 151 19.75 -5.83 13.82
N LEU A 152 19.08 -4.66 13.88
CA LEU A 152 19.67 -3.41 14.36
C LEU A 152 19.65 -3.29 15.90
N GLN A 153 19.16 -4.31 16.61
CA GLN A 153 19.01 -4.34 18.07
C GLN A 153 18.28 -3.11 18.62
N ALA A 154 17.27 -2.64 17.89
CA ALA A 154 16.48 -1.48 18.21
C ALA A 154 15.62 -1.72 19.44
N LYS A 155 15.54 -0.73 20.32
CA LYS A 155 14.63 -0.70 21.47
C LYS A 155 13.81 0.57 21.41
N LYS A 156 12.54 0.50 21.82
CA LYS A 156 11.64 1.66 21.88
C LYS A 156 12.15 2.71 22.89
N ILE A 157 13.04 3.57 22.43
CA ILE A 157 13.72 4.62 23.18
C ILE A 157 13.80 5.85 22.26
N PRO A 158 13.42 7.04 22.76
CA PRO A 158 12.90 7.31 24.10
C PRO A 158 11.44 6.83 24.27
N LYS A 159 11.05 6.51 25.51
CA LYS A 159 9.65 6.14 25.83
C LYS A 159 8.66 7.29 25.60
N ARG A 160 9.15 8.54 25.74
CA ARG A 160 8.43 9.80 25.53
C ARG A 160 9.28 10.69 24.62
N PRO A 161 9.17 10.55 23.28
CA PRO A 161 9.96 11.33 22.34
C PRO A 161 9.48 12.79 22.27
N ASN A 162 10.41 13.70 21.98
CA ASN A 162 10.10 15.08 21.63
C ASN A 162 9.70 15.15 20.16
N ILE A 163 8.40 14.97 19.89
CA ILE A 163 7.86 14.63 18.57
C ILE A 163 8.26 15.65 17.49
N LEU A 164 7.99 16.94 17.69
CA LEU A 164 8.25 17.97 16.67
C LEU A 164 9.56 18.74 16.93
N MET A 165 10.49 18.18 17.72
CA MET A 165 11.83 18.75 17.92
C MET A 165 12.81 18.26 16.84
N TYR A 166 12.38 18.26 15.58
CA TYR A 166 13.16 17.81 14.44
C TYR A 166 14.34 18.73 14.13
N GLU A 167 15.29 18.22 13.34
CA GLU A 167 16.46 18.92 12.84
C GLU A 167 16.43 19.00 11.32
N PHE A 168 17.12 20.00 10.78
CA PHE A 168 17.33 20.13 9.34
C PHE A 168 18.61 19.43 8.94
N ASP A 169 18.62 18.89 7.73
CA ASP A 169 19.80 18.37 7.08
C ASP A 169 20.93 19.43 7.11
N LYS A 170 22.14 19.00 7.45
CA LYS A 170 23.29 19.91 7.64
C LYS A 170 23.92 20.38 6.33
N TYR A 171 23.63 19.70 5.22
CA TYR A 171 24.15 19.99 3.88
C TYR A 171 23.18 20.83 3.04
N VAL A 172 21.90 20.90 3.41
CA VAL A 172 20.93 21.74 2.69
C VAL A 172 21.26 23.24 2.88
N PRO A 173 21.43 24.01 1.78
CA PRO A 173 21.80 25.41 1.88
C PRO A 173 20.57 26.26 2.25
N GLN A 174 20.31 26.40 3.54
CA GLN A 174 19.12 27.09 4.06
C GLN A 174 19.00 28.55 3.60
N ALA A 175 20.12 29.22 3.29
CA ALA A 175 20.13 30.59 2.79
C ALA A 175 19.53 30.74 1.39
N GLU A 176 19.52 29.66 0.60
CA GLU A 176 18.98 29.63 -0.77
C GLU A 176 17.49 29.24 -0.80
N LEU A 177 16.94 28.82 0.35
CA LEU A 177 15.55 28.42 0.47
C LEU A 177 14.60 29.62 0.68
N PRO A 178 13.30 29.49 0.33
CA PRO A 178 12.33 30.53 0.60
C PRO A 178 12.20 30.73 2.11
N LYS A 179 12.51 31.94 2.61
CA LYS A 179 12.47 32.28 4.04
C LYS A 179 11.14 31.89 4.71
N ARG A 180 10.03 32.04 4.00
CA ARG A 180 8.70 31.66 4.52
C ARG A 180 8.57 30.17 4.81
N LEU A 181 9.19 29.30 4.00
CA LEU A 181 9.20 27.85 4.22
C LEU A 181 10.00 27.49 5.48
N VAL A 182 11.21 28.04 5.58
CA VAL A 182 12.10 27.79 6.71
C VAL A 182 11.45 28.30 8.00
N ASN A 183 10.88 29.51 7.98
CA ASN A 183 10.17 30.10 9.11
C ASN A 183 8.93 29.31 9.51
N PHE A 184 8.22 28.68 8.57
CA PHE A 184 7.09 27.82 8.89
C PHE A 184 7.51 26.62 9.75
N TYR A 185 8.56 25.89 9.36
CA TYR A 185 9.04 24.78 10.18
C TYR A 185 9.65 25.26 11.50
N GLN A 186 10.43 26.33 11.48
CA GLN A 186 10.98 26.92 12.71
C GLN A 186 9.87 27.35 13.68
N SER A 187 8.77 27.92 13.20
CA SER A 187 7.65 28.32 14.06
C SER A 187 6.91 27.12 14.64
N ILE A 188 6.71 26.04 13.86
CA ILE A 188 6.12 24.80 14.39
C ILE A 188 7.00 24.20 15.50
N LYS A 189 8.32 24.13 15.29
CA LYS A 189 9.25 23.63 16.30
C LYS A 189 9.21 24.47 17.57
N SER A 190 9.28 25.81 17.45
CA SER A 190 9.21 26.74 18.58
C SER A 190 7.87 26.65 19.31
N ASN A 191 6.74 26.57 18.58
CA ASN A 191 5.42 26.43 19.17
C ASN A 191 5.29 25.10 19.92
N TYR A 192 5.78 23.99 19.35
CA TYR A 192 5.79 22.70 20.02
C TYR A 192 6.67 22.70 21.27
N GLN A 193 7.84 23.34 21.23
CA GLN A 193 8.71 23.47 22.40
C GLN A 193 7.99 24.15 23.58
N ASN A 194 7.14 25.14 23.29
CA ASN A 194 6.40 25.89 24.32
C ASN A 194 5.11 25.20 24.77
N THR A 195 4.44 24.45 23.89
CA THR A 195 3.07 23.96 24.12
C THR A 195 2.94 22.45 24.24
N LEU A 196 3.90 21.69 23.68
CA LEU A 196 3.87 20.24 23.50
C LEU A 196 2.65 19.74 22.69
N GLU A 197 1.98 20.61 21.93
CA GLU A 197 0.78 20.27 21.18
C GLU A 197 1.09 19.45 19.92
N GLU A 198 0.76 18.15 19.94
CA GLU A 198 0.95 17.29 18.77
C GLU A 198 0.06 17.64 17.57
N LYS A 199 -1.07 18.34 17.76
CA LYS A 199 -1.97 18.72 16.66
C LYS A 199 -1.28 19.60 15.61
N LEU A 200 -0.18 20.26 15.98
CA LEU A 200 0.69 21.00 15.06
C LEU A 200 1.19 20.16 13.88
N LYS A 201 1.22 18.81 14.00
CA LYS A 201 1.54 17.91 12.89
C LYS A 201 0.53 17.96 11.73
N ALA A 202 -0.67 18.49 11.95
CA ALA A 202 -1.71 18.65 10.94
C ALA A 202 -1.58 19.97 10.16
N GLU A 203 -0.72 20.90 10.61
CA GLU A 203 -0.50 22.17 9.95
C GLU A 203 0.09 21.98 8.55
N LYS A 204 -0.35 22.83 7.63
CA LYS A 204 0.07 22.80 6.22
C LYS A 204 0.50 24.19 5.80
N PHE A 205 1.58 24.26 5.04
CA PHE A 205 2.02 25.49 4.40
C PHE A 205 1.82 25.37 2.89
N LYS A 206 1.27 26.41 2.27
CA LYS A 206 1.10 26.48 0.81
C LYS A 206 1.94 27.61 0.25
N MET A 207 2.66 27.34 -0.83
CA MET A 207 3.35 28.38 -1.60
C MET A 207 3.44 28.00 -3.07
N THR A 208 3.52 29.00 -3.93
CA THR A 208 3.74 28.77 -5.36
C THR A 208 5.23 28.77 -5.67
N LEU A 209 5.73 27.69 -6.27
CA LEU A 209 7.09 27.57 -6.80
C LEU A 209 6.98 27.09 -8.24
N ALA A 210 7.70 27.74 -9.15
CA ALA A 210 7.72 27.39 -10.58
C ALA A 210 6.33 27.17 -11.19
N GLY A 211 5.39 28.06 -10.88
CA GLY A 211 4.02 28.01 -11.41
C GLY A 211 3.09 26.97 -10.75
N LEU A 212 3.59 26.13 -9.83
CA LEU A 212 2.76 25.17 -9.10
C LEU A 212 2.57 25.54 -7.63
N THR A 213 1.33 25.42 -7.14
CA THR A 213 1.02 25.53 -5.71
C THR A 213 1.45 24.27 -4.99
N HIS A 214 2.55 24.37 -4.24
CA HIS A 214 3.08 23.30 -3.41
C HIS A 214 2.39 23.31 -2.04
N VAL A 215 2.06 22.11 -1.56
CA VAL A 215 1.53 21.88 -0.22
C VAL A 215 2.58 21.13 0.59
N PHE A 216 3.09 21.79 1.62
CA PHE A 216 4.06 21.26 2.58
C PHE A 216 3.35 20.82 3.85
N GLY A 217 3.72 19.67 4.37
CA GLY A 217 3.19 19.15 5.64
C GLY A 217 4.04 18.02 6.19
N PHE A 218 3.65 17.46 7.33
CA PHE A 218 4.40 16.39 7.99
C PHE A 218 4.25 15.00 7.33
N GLY A 219 3.57 14.94 6.18
CA GLY A 219 3.52 13.77 5.30
C GLY A 219 4.42 13.87 4.06
N GLY A 220 5.03 15.04 3.79
CA GLY A 220 5.79 15.31 2.58
C GLY A 220 5.36 16.58 1.85
N VAL A 221 5.99 16.84 0.70
CA VAL A 221 5.65 17.93 -0.23
C VAL A 221 4.99 17.35 -1.48
N HIS A 222 3.92 18.01 -1.93
CA HIS A 222 3.22 17.64 -3.15
C HIS A 222 2.81 18.87 -3.97
N ALA A 223 2.98 18.78 -5.28
CA ALA A 223 2.44 19.71 -6.26
C ALA A 223 2.22 19.00 -7.60
N ALA A 224 1.19 19.36 -8.35
CA ALA A 224 0.92 18.77 -9.65
C ALA A 224 0.05 19.71 -10.48
N LYS A 225 0.27 19.75 -11.80
CA LYS A 225 -0.73 20.30 -12.72
C LYS A 225 -1.98 19.42 -12.71
N PRO A 226 -3.15 19.94 -12.32
CA PRO A 226 -4.37 19.15 -12.36
C PRO A 226 -4.79 18.94 -13.82
N LYS A 227 -5.29 17.74 -14.14
CA LYS A 227 -5.84 17.39 -15.46
C LYS A 227 -4.90 17.73 -16.63
N TYR A 228 -3.63 17.38 -16.49
CA TYR A 228 -2.59 17.68 -17.47
C TYR A 228 -2.42 16.54 -18.48
N LYS A 229 -2.31 16.91 -19.75
CA LYS A 229 -1.87 16.03 -20.84
C LYS A 229 -0.77 16.75 -21.62
N GLY A 230 0.38 16.10 -21.79
CA GLY A 230 1.54 16.70 -22.45
C GLY A 230 2.37 15.68 -23.21
N GLU A 231 3.00 16.16 -24.28
CA GLU A 231 3.98 15.43 -25.09
C GLU A 231 5.22 16.33 -25.25
N GLY A 232 6.41 15.72 -25.28
CA GLY A 232 7.69 16.41 -25.32
C GLY A 232 8.79 15.60 -24.64
N ILE A 233 9.87 16.24 -24.22
CA ILE A 233 10.92 15.60 -23.43
C ILE A 233 10.75 16.02 -21.97
N PHE A 234 10.43 15.03 -21.15
CA PHE A 234 10.31 15.22 -19.71
C PHE A 234 11.38 14.40 -18.99
N LEU A 235 11.93 14.97 -17.93
CA LEU A 235 12.82 14.26 -17.03
C LEU A 235 12.08 14.00 -15.71
N LEU A 236 11.87 12.72 -15.41
CA LEU A 236 11.53 12.27 -14.06
C LEU A 236 12.84 12.13 -13.28
N ILE A 237 13.06 13.02 -12.33
CA ILE A 237 14.27 13.09 -11.51
C ILE A 237 13.90 12.62 -10.10
N ASP A 238 14.35 11.42 -9.74
CA ASP A 238 14.08 10.80 -8.43
C ASP A 238 15.36 10.66 -7.63
N VAL A 239 15.32 11.00 -6.34
CA VAL A 239 16.46 10.83 -5.44
C VAL A 239 16.56 9.38 -4.99
N ASN A 240 17.68 8.73 -5.30
CA ASN A 240 17.92 7.33 -5.00
C ASN A 240 17.98 7.10 -3.49
N GLN A 241 17.19 6.15 -2.99
CA GLN A 241 17.16 5.78 -1.57
C GLN A 241 17.05 7.00 -0.64
N PHE A 242 16.16 7.94 -0.99
CA PHE A 242 16.17 9.30 -0.43
C PHE A 242 16.22 9.33 1.10
N PHE A 243 15.23 8.77 1.78
CA PHE A 243 15.18 8.77 3.24
C PHE A 243 16.35 8.02 3.90
N PRO A 244 16.74 6.81 3.45
CA PRO A 244 17.95 6.16 3.94
C PRO A 244 19.22 7.01 3.85
N SER A 245 19.43 7.72 2.73
CA SER A 245 20.58 8.61 2.56
C SER A 245 20.54 9.76 3.58
N LEU A 246 19.38 10.38 3.81
CA LEU A 246 19.23 11.42 4.84
C LEU A 246 19.51 10.89 6.25
N ILE A 247 19.07 9.67 6.56
CA ILE A 247 19.33 9.01 7.84
C ILE A 247 20.83 8.86 8.08
N ILE A 248 21.58 8.39 7.08
CA ILE A 248 23.03 8.18 7.19
C ILE A 248 23.77 9.52 7.26
N ASN A 249 23.50 10.43 6.34
CA ASN A 249 24.23 11.70 6.20
C ASN A 249 24.12 12.59 7.45
N ASN A 250 22.98 12.52 8.15
CA ASN A 250 22.69 13.38 9.30
C ASN A 250 22.58 12.64 10.63
N ASN A 251 22.78 11.32 10.66
CA ASN A 251 22.54 10.49 11.84
C ASN A 251 21.09 10.61 12.38
N PHE A 252 20.11 10.65 11.47
CA PHE A 252 18.67 10.68 11.81
C PHE A 252 18.08 9.27 12.02
N ILE A 253 18.88 8.31 12.46
CA ILE A 253 18.35 7.01 12.86
C ILE A 253 17.74 7.12 14.26
N SER A 254 16.75 6.27 14.56
CA SER A 254 16.18 6.17 15.90
C SER A 254 17.28 6.03 16.95
N THR A 255 17.21 6.86 17.99
CA THR A 255 18.16 6.82 19.12
C THR A 255 18.12 5.50 19.89
N GLY A 256 17.08 4.70 19.69
CA GLY A 256 16.95 3.36 20.23
C GLY A 256 17.75 2.28 19.49
N VAL A 257 18.35 2.60 18.34
CA VAL A 257 19.23 1.69 17.59
C VAL A 257 20.60 1.67 18.24
N LYS A 258 20.99 0.49 18.75
CA LYS A 258 22.30 0.31 19.40
C LYS A 258 23.45 0.13 18.41
N ASN A 259 23.16 -0.53 17.29
CA ASN A 259 24.15 -0.81 16.26
C ASN A 259 23.91 0.10 15.06
N VAL A 260 24.33 1.37 15.19
CA VAL A 260 24.15 2.39 14.13
C VAL A 260 24.97 2.04 12.89
N SER A 261 26.19 1.52 13.06
CA SER A 261 27.05 1.10 11.94
C SER A 261 26.42 0.00 11.10
N ALA A 262 25.67 -0.93 11.71
CA ALA A 262 24.96 -1.96 10.96
C ALA A 262 23.93 -1.38 9.97
N PHE A 263 23.33 -0.22 10.23
CA PHE A 263 22.44 0.40 9.23
C PHE A 263 23.22 0.89 8.00
N ALA A 264 24.40 1.48 8.21
CA ALA A 264 25.29 1.88 7.12
C ALA A 264 25.81 0.65 6.36
N ASP A 265 26.14 -0.45 7.06
CA ASP A 265 26.57 -1.70 6.43
C ASP A 265 25.47 -2.32 5.56
N LEU A 266 24.21 -2.32 6.04
CA LEU A 266 23.07 -2.76 5.24
C LEU A 266 22.93 -1.92 3.97
N TYR A 267 23.08 -0.60 4.09
CA TYR A 267 23.02 0.31 2.96
C TYR A 267 24.13 0.03 1.95
N GLN A 268 25.37 -0.13 2.42
CA GLN A 268 26.50 -0.43 1.57
C GLN A 268 26.34 -1.77 0.85
N LYS A 269 25.93 -2.82 1.56
CA LYS A 269 25.62 -4.12 0.97
C LYS A 269 24.49 -4.03 -0.06
N LYS A 270 23.47 -3.20 0.15
CA LYS A 270 22.42 -2.93 -0.84
C LYS A 270 23.00 -2.30 -2.10
N VAL A 271 23.91 -1.33 -1.95
CA VAL A 271 24.55 -0.64 -3.09
C VAL A 271 25.41 -1.61 -3.89
N GLU A 272 26.20 -2.45 -3.22
CA GLU A 272 27.10 -3.42 -3.84
C GLU A 272 26.38 -4.59 -4.51
N SER A 273 25.37 -5.15 -3.84
CA SER A 273 24.72 -6.39 -4.30
C SER A 273 23.43 -6.18 -5.09
N GLY A 274 22.80 -5.01 -4.97
CA GLY A 274 21.45 -4.77 -5.52
C GLY A 274 20.34 -5.61 -4.88
N LYS A 275 20.63 -6.45 -3.87
CA LYS A 275 19.68 -7.41 -3.29
C LYS A 275 18.47 -6.72 -2.67
N LEU A 276 17.29 -7.30 -2.93
CA LEU A 276 16.02 -6.80 -2.43
C LEU A 276 15.92 -6.87 -0.91
N SER A 277 16.47 -7.92 -0.28
CA SER A 277 16.48 -8.13 1.17
C SER A 277 17.03 -6.94 1.95
N TYR A 278 18.15 -6.37 1.53
CA TYR A 278 18.69 -5.17 2.18
C TYR A 278 17.83 -3.92 1.92
N LYS A 279 17.38 -3.69 0.68
CA LYS A 279 16.50 -2.55 0.33
C LYS A 279 15.25 -2.53 1.23
N VAL A 280 14.68 -3.70 1.41
CA VAL A 280 13.46 -3.93 2.17
C VAL A 280 13.66 -3.66 3.67
N LEU A 281 14.76 -4.13 4.26
CA LEU A 281 15.11 -3.84 5.66
C LEU A 281 15.31 -2.33 5.88
N ILE A 282 16.07 -1.69 5.00
CA ILE A 282 16.39 -0.26 5.08
C ILE A 282 15.13 0.61 5.00
N ASN A 283 14.26 0.33 4.02
CA ASN A 283 13.02 1.08 3.84
C ASN A 283 12.05 0.90 5.01
N ALA A 284 12.06 -0.28 5.65
CA ALA A 284 11.23 -0.54 6.81
C ALA A 284 11.62 0.31 8.03
N VAL A 285 12.89 0.73 8.18
CA VAL A 285 13.34 1.58 9.30
C VAL A 285 12.60 2.91 9.32
N ASN A 286 12.64 3.66 8.20
CA ASN A 286 12.08 5.02 8.17
C ASN A 286 10.58 5.05 8.51
N GLY A 287 9.77 4.23 7.82
CA GLY A 287 8.33 4.18 8.07
C GLY A 287 7.96 3.73 9.49
N SER A 288 8.87 3.00 10.15
CA SER A 288 8.66 2.47 11.49
C SER A 288 9.02 3.47 12.60
N MET A 289 9.74 4.55 12.30
CA MET A 289 10.11 5.58 13.29
C MET A 289 8.90 6.41 13.76
N ASN A 290 7.83 6.51 12.96
CA ASN A 290 6.59 7.19 13.35
C ASN A 290 5.50 6.23 13.87
N ASN A 291 5.78 4.93 14.00
CA ASN A 291 4.81 3.96 14.49
C ASN A 291 4.97 3.77 16.02
N PRO A 292 3.99 4.15 16.87
CA PRO A 292 4.11 4.06 18.32
C PRO A 292 4.27 2.62 18.85
N TYR A 293 3.97 1.60 18.05
CA TYR A 293 4.16 0.19 18.43
C TYR A 293 5.52 -0.39 18.00
N SER A 294 6.33 0.38 17.27
CA SER A 294 7.62 -0.04 16.76
C SER A 294 8.74 0.10 17.79
N ASN A 295 9.73 -0.80 17.73
CA ASN A 295 11.00 -0.65 18.44
C ASN A 295 11.87 0.50 17.89
N PHE A 296 11.62 0.94 16.66
CA PHE A 296 12.26 2.13 16.08
C PHE A 296 11.56 3.45 16.43
N TYR A 297 10.48 3.43 17.23
CA TYR A 297 9.66 4.63 17.45
C TYR A 297 10.48 5.80 17.98
N ASP A 298 10.71 6.77 17.12
CA ASP A 298 11.45 8.01 17.35
C ASP A 298 10.92 9.05 16.35
N PRO A 299 9.71 9.60 16.59
CA PRO A 299 9.07 10.53 15.67
C PRO A 299 9.87 11.82 15.47
N ARG A 300 10.74 12.20 16.42
CA ARG A 300 11.69 13.30 16.24
C ARG A 300 12.55 13.05 15.00
N GLN A 301 13.15 11.87 14.93
CA GLN A 301 14.02 11.48 13.82
C GLN A 301 13.25 11.29 12.52
N PHE A 302 12.05 10.70 12.59
CA PHE A 302 11.15 10.62 11.44
C PHE A 302 10.86 12.01 10.82
N TYR A 303 10.56 13.01 11.65
CA TYR A 303 10.27 14.35 11.16
C TYR A 303 11.54 15.11 10.76
N SER A 304 12.70 14.83 11.35
CA SER A 304 13.99 15.34 10.84
C SER A 304 14.21 14.91 9.39
N VAL A 305 13.99 13.62 9.09
CA VAL A 305 14.05 13.09 7.71
C VAL A 305 13.00 13.73 6.81
N THR A 306 11.74 13.79 7.26
CA THR A 306 10.61 14.25 6.44
C THR A 306 10.70 15.74 6.11
N VAL A 307 11.07 16.58 7.07
CA VAL A 307 11.22 18.03 6.87
C VAL A 307 12.45 18.32 6.01
N SER A 308 13.57 17.67 6.30
CA SER A 308 14.78 17.79 5.49
C SER A 308 14.55 17.41 4.03
N GLY A 309 13.83 16.31 3.78
CA GLY A 309 13.49 15.89 2.43
C GLY A 309 12.70 16.96 1.67
N GLN A 310 11.73 17.61 2.33
CA GLN A 310 10.95 18.69 1.72
C GLN A 310 11.79 19.92 1.39
N LEU A 311 12.72 20.30 2.28
CA LEU A 311 13.65 21.41 2.02
C LEU A 311 14.59 21.08 0.85
N ILE A 312 15.08 19.84 0.78
CA ILE A 312 15.97 19.37 -0.29
C ILE A 312 15.26 19.35 -1.65
N ILE A 313 14.03 18.81 -1.73
CA ILE A 313 13.26 18.83 -2.98
C ILE A 313 12.89 20.27 -3.38
N THR A 314 12.60 21.14 -2.41
CA THR A 314 12.42 22.57 -2.68
C THR A 314 13.68 23.19 -3.28
N HIS A 315 14.84 22.87 -2.72
CA HIS A 315 16.12 23.34 -3.22
C HIS A 315 16.38 22.86 -4.65
N LEU A 316 16.08 21.59 -4.95
CA LEU A 316 16.19 21.02 -6.29
C LEU A 316 15.38 21.83 -7.33
N ILE A 317 14.13 22.18 -7.01
CA ILE A 317 13.28 22.99 -7.89
C ILE A 317 13.91 24.36 -8.17
N LEU A 318 14.48 24.99 -7.15
CA LEU A 318 15.10 26.31 -7.29
C LEU A 318 16.38 26.26 -8.13
N VAL A 319 17.24 25.27 -7.90
CA VAL A 319 18.49 25.06 -8.65
C VAL A 319 18.22 24.83 -10.13
N LEU A 320 17.20 24.03 -10.44
CA LEU A 320 16.83 23.74 -11.83
C LEU A 320 15.94 24.81 -12.47
N GLY A 321 15.49 25.82 -11.72
CA GLY A 321 14.39 26.73 -12.09
C GLY A 321 14.55 27.47 -13.42
N ASN A 322 15.78 27.68 -13.89
CA ASN A 322 16.10 28.34 -15.15
C ASN A 322 16.43 27.38 -16.30
N PHE A 323 16.41 26.07 -16.04
CA PHE A 323 16.92 25.03 -16.95
C PHE A 323 15.82 24.11 -17.48
N TYR A 324 14.59 24.22 -16.97
CA TYR A 324 13.42 23.55 -17.50
C TYR A 324 12.39 24.56 -18.01
N GLU A 325 11.55 24.13 -18.96
CA GLU A 325 10.44 24.94 -19.49
C GLU A 325 9.29 25.02 -18.47
N ASP A 326 9.02 23.89 -17.81
CA ASP A 326 7.83 23.74 -17.00
C ASP A 326 8.00 22.66 -15.91
N LEU A 327 7.49 22.95 -14.70
CA LEU A 327 7.39 21.95 -13.63
C LEU A 327 5.99 21.31 -13.71
N ILE A 328 5.94 19.99 -13.88
CA ILE A 328 4.69 19.24 -14.08
C ILE A 328 4.19 18.65 -12.76
N GLN A 329 5.11 18.11 -11.96
CA GLN A 329 4.80 17.44 -10.71
C GLN A 329 5.99 17.51 -9.74
N THR A 330 5.68 17.64 -8.46
CA THR A 330 6.60 17.46 -7.33
C THR A 330 6.00 16.40 -6.40
N ASN A 331 6.77 15.36 -6.11
CA ASN A 331 6.48 14.40 -5.05
C ASN A 331 7.54 14.50 -3.95
N THR A 332 7.40 13.66 -2.91
CA THR A 332 8.24 13.77 -1.71
C THR A 332 9.71 13.43 -1.98
N ASP A 333 10.02 12.69 -3.03
CA ASP A 333 11.34 12.16 -3.37
C ASP A 333 11.82 12.52 -4.78
N GLY A 334 11.06 13.31 -5.54
CA GLY A 334 11.41 13.64 -6.92
C GLY A 334 10.50 14.66 -7.59
N VAL A 335 10.90 15.07 -8.80
CA VAL A 335 10.19 16.04 -9.65
C VAL A 335 10.07 15.54 -11.07
N LEU A 336 9.01 15.97 -11.77
CA LEU A 336 8.83 15.78 -13.20
C LEU A 336 8.86 17.16 -13.87
N VAL A 337 9.87 17.38 -14.71
CA VAL A 337 10.07 18.65 -15.43
C VAL A 337 10.01 18.41 -16.92
N LYS A 338 9.43 19.37 -17.66
CA LYS A 338 9.51 19.43 -19.12
C LYS A 338 10.71 20.29 -19.50
N ILE A 339 11.52 19.83 -20.45
CA ILE A 339 12.77 20.50 -20.83
C ILE A 339 12.85 20.72 -22.33
N ASP A 340 13.62 21.73 -22.73
CA ASP A 340 14.24 21.74 -24.06
C ASP A 340 15.38 20.69 -24.06
N PRO A 341 15.43 19.77 -25.04
CA PRO A 341 16.52 18.80 -25.15
C PRO A 341 17.94 19.38 -25.03
N VAL A 342 18.17 20.62 -25.49
CA VAL A 342 19.47 21.29 -25.37
C VAL A 342 19.91 21.46 -23.91
N MET A 343 18.97 21.57 -22.98
CA MET A 343 19.25 21.80 -21.56
C MET A 343 19.59 20.53 -20.79
N GLU A 344 19.39 19.34 -21.37
CA GLU A 344 19.52 18.09 -20.63
C GLU A 344 20.92 17.88 -20.04
N ASN A 345 21.98 18.14 -20.82
CA ASN A 345 23.35 17.99 -20.34
C ASN A 345 23.65 18.96 -19.19
N THR A 346 23.23 20.22 -19.32
CA THR A 346 23.36 21.23 -18.26
C THR A 346 22.62 20.82 -16.99
N ILE A 347 21.41 20.27 -17.11
CA ILE A 347 20.66 19.74 -15.96
C ILE A 347 21.43 18.60 -15.30
N ARG A 348 22.01 17.68 -16.06
CA ARG A 348 22.79 16.55 -15.53
C ARG A 348 24.02 17.02 -14.75
N GLU A 349 24.78 17.97 -15.31
CA GLU A 349 25.93 18.57 -14.63
C GLU A 349 25.54 19.29 -13.32
N LEU A 350 24.45 20.06 -13.35
CA LEU A 350 23.91 20.69 -12.14
C LEU A 350 23.48 19.68 -11.08
N LEU A 351 22.82 18.60 -11.51
CA LEU A 351 22.42 17.50 -10.62
C LEU A 351 23.63 16.80 -10.01
N GLU A 352 24.73 16.61 -10.75
CA GLU A 352 25.97 16.04 -10.22
C GLU A 352 26.58 16.93 -9.12
N LEU A 353 26.66 18.25 -9.35
CA LEU A 353 27.13 19.21 -8.35
C LEU A 353 26.23 19.24 -7.12
N TRP A 354 24.92 19.28 -7.34
CA TRP A 354 23.89 19.27 -6.29
C TRP A 354 23.95 17.97 -5.46
N CYS A 355 24.09 16.82 -6.13
CA CYS A 355 24.28 15.51 -5.49
C CYS A 355 25.54 15.48 -4.64
N LYS A 356 26.66 16.02 -5.15
CA LYS A 356 27.94 16.09 -4.43
C LYS A 356 27.82 16.94 -3.16
N GLN A 357 27.12 18.08 -3.23
CA GLN A 357 26.89 18.96 -2.08
C GLN A 357 26.07 18.27 -0.98
N LEU A 358 25.01 17.56 -1.36
CA LEU A 358 24.06 16.95 -0.41
C LEU A 358 24.38 15.51 -0.03
N HIS A 359 25.44 14.94 -0.62
CA HIS A 359 25.79 13.53 -0.51
C HIS A 359 24.62 12.60 -0.91
N LEU A 360 23.99 12.93 -2.04
CA LEU A 360 22.86 12.22 -2.61
C LEU A 360 23.22 11.63 -3.97
N GLN A 361 22.31 10.82 -4.52
CA GLN A 361 22.35 10.34 -5.88
C GLN A 361 20.95 10.46 -6.48
N VAL A 362 20.85 10.71 -7.77
CA VAL A 362 19.57 10.76 -8.49
C VAL A 362 19.55 9.75 -9.62
N SER A 363 18.34 9.33 -9.99
CA SER A 363 18.06 8.64 -11.24
C SER A 363 17.21 9.54 -12.13
N ILE A 364 17.49 9.51 -13.43
CA ILE A 364 16.77 10.30 -14.43
C ILE A 364 16.12 9.33 -15.40
N THR A 365 14.80 9.35 -15.46
CA THR A 365 14.02 8.60 -16.44
C THR A 365 13.45 9.58 -17.46
N ARG A 366 13.74 9.36 -18.75
CA ARG A 366 13.12 10.13 -19.83
C ARG A 366 11.69 9.66 -20.07
N ILE A 367 10.79 10.62 -20.12
CA ILE A 367 9.35 10.45 -20.33
C ILE A 367 8.96 11.26 -21.56
N LYS A 368 8.18 10.66 -22.46
CA LYS A 368 7.73 11.30 -23.71
C LYS A 368 6.32 11.86 -23.64
N LYS A 369 5.44 11.19 -22.87
CA LYS A 369 4.03 11.57 -22.70
C LYS A 369 3.60 11.47 -21.26
N VAL A 370 2.76 12.41 -20.85
CA VAL A 370 2.21 12.53 -19.51
C VAL A 370 0.70 12.64 -19.60
N TRP A 371 0.00 11.81 -18.84
CA TRP A 371 -1.43 11.97 -18.55
C TRP A 371 -1.61 11.98 -17.03
N GLN A 372 -2.08 13.08 -16.48
CA GLN A 372 -2.11 13.30 -15.04
C GLN A 372 -3.42 13.94 -14.60
N LYS A 373 -4.16 13.26 -13.73
CA LYS A 373 -5.33 13.84 -13.07
C LYS A 373 -4.90 14.75 -11.92
N ASP A 374 -4.01 14.21 -11.07
CA ASP A 374 -3.42 14.82 -9.88
C ASP A 374 -2.13 14.08 -9.51
N VAL A 375 -1.45 14.52 -8.45
CA VAL A 375 -0.14 14.02 -7.99
C VAL A 375 -0.09 12.51 -7.70
N SER A 376 -1.24 11.88 -7.46
CA SER A 376 -1.35 10.46 -7.09
C SER A 376 -1.93 9.61 -8.23
N ASN A 377 -2.41 10.23 -9.31
CA ASN A 377 -3.18 9.58 -10.37
C ASN A 377 -2.65 10.00 -11.75
N PHE A 378 -1.70 9.24 -12.28
CA PHE A 378 -1.06 9.55 -13.55
C PHE A 378 -0.55 8.32 -14.31
N VAL A 379 -0.30 8.52 -15.60
CA VAL A 379 0.41 7.63 -16.51
C VAL A 379 1.54 8.41 -17.15
N LEU A 380 2.77 7.90 -17.03
CA LEU A 380 3.94 8.41 -17.75
C LEU A 380 4.39 7.37 -18.76
N GLU A 381 4.57 7.75 -20.02
CA GLU A 381 5.16 6.87 -21.03
C GLU A 381 6.64 7.18 -21.17
N LYS A 382 7.47 6.17 -20.94
CA LYS A 382 8.93 6.24 -21.09
C LYS A 382 9.32 6.23 -22.57
N ASP A 383 10.57 6.58 -22.85
CA ASP A 383 11.15 6.52 -24.21
C ASP A 383 11.14 5.10 -24.79
N ASP A 384 11.26 4.08 -23.93
CA ASP A 384 11.20 2.65 -24.31
C ASP A 384 9.78 2.13 -24.60
N GLY A 385 8.75 2.98 -24.50
CA GLY A 385 7.34 2.63 -24.68
C GLY A 385 6.68 2.00 -23.44
N GLY A 386 7.42 1.75 -22.37
CA GLY A 386 6.88 1.27 -21.10
C GLY A 386 6.14 2.38 -20.34
N TYR A 387 5.15 1.98 -19.53
CA TYR A 387 4.36 2.92 -18.74
C TYR A 387 4.71 2.88 -17.25
N ILE A 388 4.74 4.05 -16.61
CA ILE A 388 4.65 4.20 -15.15
C ILE A 388 3.21 4.59 -14.83
N ARG A 389 2.46 3.70 -14.17
CA ARG A 389 1.04 3.90 -13.84
C ARG A 389 0.85 4.02 -12.33
N LYS A 390 0.13 5.05 -11.88
CA LYS A 390 -0.15 5.32 -10.45
C LYS A 390 -1.62 5.62 -10.21
N GLY A 391 -2.06 5.33 -8.98
CA GLY A 391 -3.42 5.59 -8.51
C GLY A 391 -4.45 4.76 -9.28
N ILE A 392 -5.48 5.41 -9.80
CA ILE A 392 -6.58 4.77 -10.56
C ILE A 392 -6.12 4.04 -11.83
N PHE A 393 -4.92 4.34 -12.35
CA PHE A 393 -4.34 3.70 -13.53
C PHE A 393 -3.47 2.49 -13.21
N LYS A 394 -3.21 2.22 -11.92
CA LYS A 394 -2.39 1.07 -11.51
C LYS A 394 -3.04 -0.21 -12.02
N GLU A 395 -2.22 -1.13 -12.51
CA GLU A 395 -2.70 -2.45 -12.89
C GLU A 395 -3.32 -3.17 -11.68
N PRO A 396 -4.50 -3.77 -11.87
CA PRO A 396 -5.18 -4.48 -10.80
C PRO A 396 -4.36 -5.69 -10.36
N ASN A 397 -4.46 -6.03 -9.07
CA ASN A 397 -3.96 -7.29 -8.54
C ASN A 397 -4.99 -7.88 -7.56
N CYS A 398 -4.72 -9.09 -7.07
CA CYS A 398 -5.67 -9.78 -6.17
C CYS A 398 -5.95 -9.02 -4.86
N PHE A 399 -5.10 -8.07 -4.47
CA PHE A 399 -5.27 -7.23 -3.28
C PHE A 399 -5.96 -5.87 -3.57
N SER A 400 -6.06 -5.47 -4.83
CA SER A 400 -6.52 -4.13 -5.22
C SER A 400 -7.19 -4.12 -6.60
N ASN A 401 -8.40 -4.69 -6.69
CA ASN A 401 -9.20 -4.71 -7.92
C ASN A 401 -10.71 -4.52 -7.65
N SER A 402 -11.13 -3.36 -7.12
CA SER A 402 -12.54 -3.15 -6.77
C SER A 402 -13.50 -2.94 -7.94
N LEU A 403 -12.99 -2.62 -9.15
CA LEU A 403 -13.80 -2.33 -10.34
C LEU A 403 -12.96 -2.40 -11.65
N GLU A 404 -12.59 -3.61 -12.07
CA GLU A 404 -11.60 -3.86 -13.15
C GLU A 404 -11.92 -3.14 -14.46
N VAL A 405 -13.15 -3.31 -14.97
CA VAL A 405 -13.57 -2.70 -16.26
C VAL A 405 -13.44 -1.18 -16.25
N VAL A 406 -13.65 -0.53 -15.10
CA VAL A 406 -13.54 0.93 -14.98
C VAL A 406 -12.08 1.36 -14.95
N SER A 407 -11.20 0.65 -14.23
CA SER A 407 -9.76 0.97 -14.25
C SER A 407 -9.18 0.80 -15.65
N ALA A 408 -9.45 -0.34 -16.29
CA ALA A 408 -9.00 -0.61 -17.66
C ALA A 408 -9.59 0.40 -18.66
N GLY A 409 -10.89 0.70 -18.57
CA GLY A 409 -11.54 1.67 -19.45
C GLY A 409 -11.05 3.10 -19.25
N THR A 410 -10.70 3.47 -18.02
CA THR A 410 -10.10 4.79 -17.73
C THR A 410 -8.73 4.91 -18.37
N PHE A 411 -7.90 3.86 -18.32
CA PHE A 411 -6.62 3.83 -19.01
C PHE A 411 -6.80 3.98 -20.54
N GLU A 412 -7.65 3.14 -21.15
CA GLU A 412 -7.89 3.17 -22.60
C GLU A 412 -8.46 4.51 -23.09
N ALA A 413 -9.36 5.12 -22.31
CA ALA A 413 -9.94 6.41 -22.66
C ALA A 413 -8.92 7.55 -22.59
N VAL A 414 -8.09 7.59 -21.53
CA VAL A 414 -7.12 8.67 -21.30
C VAL A 414 -5.91 8.54 -22.23
N VAL A 415 -5.36 7.34 -22.35
CA VAL A 415 -4.09 7.07 -23.05
C VAL A 415 -4.34 6.84 -24.54
N ASN A 416 -5.28 5.95 -24.88
CA ASN A 416 -5.52 5.51 -26.26
C ASN A 416 -6.68 6.25 -26.95
N GLY A 417 -7.38 7.15 -26.24
CA GLY A 417 -8.48 7.93 -26.81
C GLY A 417 -9.73 7.09 -27.14
N VAL A 418 -9.84 5.89 -26.59
CA VAL A 418 -11.01 5.02 -26.81
C VAL A 418 -12.22 5.62 -26.10
N LYS A 419 -13.32 5.83 -26.82
CA LYS A 419 -14.56 6.32 -26.19
C LYS A 419 -15.01 5.33 -25.11
N PRO A 420 -15.30 5.78 -23.86
CA PRO A 420 -15.75 4.90 -22.78
C PRO A 420 -16.90 3.97 -23.19
N GLN A 421 -17.91 4.49 -23.90
CA GLN A 421 -19.01 3.70 -24.45
C GLN A 421 -18.52 2.53 -25.31
N ASN A 422 -17.61 2.78 -26.25
CA ASN A 422 -17.10 1.75 -27.16
C ASN A 422 -16.32 0.68 -26.38
N PHE A 423 -15.48 1.10 -25.43
CA PHE A 423 -14.71 0.18 -24.59
C PHE A 423 -15.64 -0.75 -23.80
N VAL A 424 -16.60 -0.18 -23.06
CA VAL A 424 -17.48 -0.98 -22.19
C VAL A 424 -18.39 -1.89 -23.01
N VAL A 425 -18.93 -1.43 -24.15
CA VAL A 425 -19.77 -2.28 -25.03
C VAL A 425 -18.98 -3.44 -25.62
N ASN A 426 -17.73 -3.23 -26.04
CA ASN A 426 -16.88 -4.32 -26.55
C ASN A 426 -16.56 -5.33 -25.44
N ARG A 427 -16.18 -4.84 -24.25
CA ARG A 427 -15.98 -5.71 -23.07
C ARG A 427 -17.25 -6.47 -22.67
N PHE A 428 -18.41 -5.84 -22.79
CA PHE A 428 -19.68 -6.49 -22.49
C PHE A 428 -20.00 -7.61 -23.49
N LYS A 429 -19.71 -7.42 -24.78
CA LYS A 429 -19.93 -8.44 -25.82
C LYS A 429 -18.97 -9.61 -25.66
N ASP A 430 -17.68 -9.33 -25.62
CA ASP A 430 -16.62 -10.34 -25.79
C ASP A 430 -16.00 -10.81 -24.47
N GLY A 431 -16.13 -10.01 -23.41
CA GLY A 431 -15.55 -10.26 -22.10
C GLY A 431 -16.43 -11.10 -21.17
N ARG A 432 -15.91 -11.32 -19.96
CA ARG A 432 -16.57 -12.08 -18.89
C ARG A 432 -17.37 -11.16 -17.96
N ILE A 433 -18.44 -11.67 -17.33
CA ILE A 433 -19.27 -10.85 -16.42
C ILE A 433 -18.47 -10.41 -15.18
N GLU A 434 -17.50 -11.22 -14.77
CA GLU A 434 -16.58 -11.00 -13.65
C GLU A 434 -15.73 -9.73 -13.83
N GLU A 435 -15.48 -9.29 -15.07
CA GLU A 435 -14.78 -8.00 -15.33
C GLU A 435 -15.59 -6.79 -14.85
N PHE A 436 -16.90 -6.96 -14.72
CA PHE A 436 -17.83 -5.94 -14.26
C PHE A 436 -18.11 -6.00 -12.76
N TYR A 437 -17.46 -6.91 -12.03
CA TYR A 437 -17.67 -7.00 -10.60
C TYR A 437 -17.23 -5.73 -9.87
N TYR A 438 -18.16 -5.16 -9.12
CA TYR A 438 -17.91 -4.24 -8.03
C TYR A 438 -17.63 -5.05 -6.77
N ILE A 439 -16.46 -4.86 -6.18
CA ILE A 439 -16.02 -5.57 -4.97
C ILE A 439 -15.67 -4.54 -3.91
N ASN A 440 -16.33 -4.64 -2.75
CA ASN A 440 -16.00 -3.78 -1.61
C ASN A 440 -16.42 -4.44 -0.29
N LYS A 441 -15.93 -3.91 0.81
CA LYS A 441 -16.20 -4.40 2.16
C LYS A 441 -16.59 -3.29 3.12
N LEU A 442 -17.01 -3.71 4.30
CA LEU A 442 -17.37 -2.86 5.42
C LEU A 442 -16.16 -2.00 5.80
N GLN A 443 -16.37 -0.68 5.85
CA GLN A 443 -15.30 0.27 6.13
C GLN A 443 -15.32 0.71 7.58
N GLY A 444 -14.18 1.17 8.09
CA GLY A 444 -14.07 1.86 9.39
C GLY A 444 -14.71 1.09 10.56
N ASP A 445 -15.52 1.80 11.33
CA ASP A 445 -16.24 1.30 12.51
C ASP A 445 -17.74 1.08 12.25
N PHE A 446 -18.14 0.92 10.98
CA PHE A 446 -19.50 0.54 10.62
C PHE A 446 -19.83 -0.89 11.09
N GLN A 447 -21.11 -1.19 11.29
CA GLN A 447 -21.59 -2.41 11.96
C GLN A 447 -22.07 -3.50 10.98
N SER A 448 -22.63 -3.10 9.84
CA SER A 448 -23.15 -4.01 8.82
C SER A 448 -23.16 -3.36 7.44
N ILE A 449 -23.19 -4.19 6.42
CA ILE A 449 -23.60 -3.80 5.06
C ILE A 449 -25.05 -4.22 4.86
N GLU A 450 -25.86 -3.35 4.28
CA GLU A 450 -27.27 -3.58 3.97
C GLU A 450 -27.58 -3.09 2.57
N GLN A 451 -28.47 -3.80 1.89
CA GLN A 451 -29.00 -3.40 0.59
C GLN A 451 -30.43 -2.90 0.75
N GLU A 452 -30.72 -1.77 0.12
CA GLU A 452 -32.09 -1.27 -0.02
C GLU A 452 -32.89 -2.16 -0.98
N MET A 453 -34.07 -2.57 -0.54
CA MET A 453 -35.06 -3.36 -1.26
C MET A 453 -36.40 -2.60 -1.27
N THR A 454 -37.37 -3.06 -2.05
CA THR A 454 -38.71 -2.42 -2.11
C THR A 454 -39.40 -2.30 -0.75
N ASP A 455 -39.17 -3.28 0.14
CA ASP A 455 -39.89 -3.41 1.41
C ASP A 455 -38.98 -3.15 2.64
N GLY A 456 -37.84 -2.47 2.44
CA GLY A 456 -36.90 -2.10 3.52
C GLY A 456 -35.46 -2.46 3.20
N TYR A 457 -34.69 -2.90 4.20
CA TYR A 457 -33.26 -3.19 4.05
C TYR A 457 -32.95 -4.66 4.32
N ARG A 458 -32.14 -5.26 3.45
CA ARG A 458 -31.63 -6.63 3.59
C ARG A 458 -30.17 -6.60 4.01
N LYS A 459 -29.83 -7.22 5.13
CA LYS A 459 -28.44 -7.39 5.56
C LYS A 459 -27.65 -8.26 4.59
N LEU A 460 -26.45 -7.81 4.24
CA LEU A 460 -25.48 -8.52 3.41
C LEU A 460 -24.26 -8.94 4.24
N ASN A 461 -23.36 -9.69 3.61
CA ASN A 461 -22.04 -9.99 4.17
C ASN A 461 -21.19 -8.71 4.31
N ASN A 462 -20.16 -8.77 5.17
CA ASN A 462 -19.22 -7.67 5.35
C ASN A 462 -18.29 -7.44 4.14
N THR A 463 -18.35 -8.31 3.14
CA THR A 463 -17.73 -8.13 1.83
C THR A 463 -18.77 -8.51 0.79
N VAL A 464 -18.95 -7.63 -0.20
CA VAL A 464 -19.95 -7.78 -1.26
C VAL A 464 -19.26 -7.81 -2.61
N CYS A 465 -19.82 -8.61 -3.52
CA CYS A 465 -19.42 -8.69 -4.91
C CYS A 465 -20.68 -8.76 -5.77
N GLY A 466 -20.71 -8.00 -6.86
CA GLY A 466 -21.87 -7.95 -7.73
C GLY A 466 -21.71 -6.97 -8.88
N VAL A 467 -22.78 -6.67 -9.58
CA VAL A 467 -22.78 -5.78 -10.74
C VAL A 467 -23.78 -4.64 -10.57
N ALA A 468 -23.56 -3.54 -11.29
CA ALA A 468 -24.60 -2.53 -11.48
C ALA A 468 -25.74 -3.14 -12.31
N THR A 469 -26.99 -2.91 -11.94
CA THR A 469 -28.16 -3.52 -12.59
C THR A 469 -29.22 -2.49 -12.97
N ASN A 470 -29.97 -2.77 -14.04
CA ASN A 470 -31.16 -1.99 -14.39
C ASN A 470 -32.42 -2.43 -13.62
N ASP A 471 -32.33 -3.49 -12.81
CA ASP A 471 -33.45 -3.96 -11.99
C ASP A 471 -33.66 -3.04 -10.78
N LYS A 472 -34.68 -2.18 -10.88
CA LYS A 472 -35.04 -1.20 -9.86
C LYS A 472 -35.46 -1.82 -8.51
N ARG A 473 -35.76 -3.12 -8.46
CA ARG A 473 -36.07 -3.83 -7.20
C ARG A 473 -34.82 -4.06 -6.35
N CYS A 474 -33.64 -4.02 -6.98
CA CYS A 474 -32.35 -4.17 -6.34
C CYS A 474 -31.76 -2.78 -6.08
N GLY A 475 -32.08 -2.18 -4.93
CA GLY A 475 -31.59 -0.86 -4.55
C GLY A 475 -30.08 -0.83 -4.25
N GLY A 476 -29.63 0.31 -3.74
CA GLY A 476 -28.23 0.57 -3.47
C GLY A 476 -27.70 -0.22 -2.28
N VAL A 477 -26.36 -0.30 -2.17
CA VAL A 477 -25.69 -0.91 -1.01
C VAL A 477 -25.14 0.16 -0.08
N TYR A 478 -25.43 0.01 1.20
CA TYR A 478 -25.15 0.95 2.27
C TYR A 478 -24.39 0.25 3.40
N GLN A 479 -23.61 1.03 4.14
CA GLN A 479 -23.00 0.64 5.40
C GLN A 479 -23.72 1.36 6.55
N VAL A 480 -23.96 0.65 7.65
CA VAL A 480 -24.81 1.13 8.76
C VAL A 480 -23.98 1.39 10.00
N LYS A 481 -24.20 2.55 10.63
CA LYS A 481 -23.62 2.93 11.92
C LYS A 481 -24.66 3.60 12.78
N LYS A 482 -24.98 3.00 13.93
CA LYS A 482 -25.99 3.54 14.87
C LYS A 482 -27.36 3.78 14.19
N GLY A 483 -27.74 2.89 13.28
CA GLY A 483 -29.00 2.97 12.52
C GLY A 483 -29.00 3.96 11.35
N LEU A 484 -27.90 4.66 11.08
CA LEU A 484 -27.77 5.56 9.93
C LEU A 484 -27.10 4.84 8.76
N HIS A 485 -27.75 4.89 7.59
CA HIS A 485 -27.25 4.34 6.34
C HIS A 485 -26.38 5.38 5.62
N SER A 486 -25.19 4.97 5.20
CA SER A 486 -24.30 5.73 4.32
C SER A 486 -23.95 4.86 3.12
N LYS A 487 -23.98 5.42 1.90
CA LYS A 487 -23.70 4.64 0.70
C LYS A 487 -22.32 3.97 0.80
N LEU A 488 -22.23 2.69 0.46
CA LEU A 488 -20.96 1.98 0.42
C LEU A 488 -20.07 2.63 -0.66
N PRO A 489 -18.79 2.97 -0.38
CA PRO A 489 -17.99 3.79 -1.29
C PRO A 489 -17.93 3.23 -2.72
N GLY A 490 -18.35 4.04 -3.69
CA GLY A 490 -18.34 3.68 -5.11
C GLY A 490 -19.37 2.62 -5.53
N SER A 491 -20.30 2.21 -4.66
CA SER A 491 -21.35 1.25 -5.04
C SER A 491 -22.29 1.82 -6.10
N PRO A 492 -22.89 0.97 -6.94
CA PRO A 492 -23.92 1.41 -7.88
C PRO A 492 -25.20 1.81 -7.15
N ASP A 493 -26.05 2.59 -7.84
CA ASP A 493 -27.37 2.96 -7.30
C ASP A 493 -28.32 1.77 -7.24
N HIS A 494 -28.13 0.81 -8.14
CA HIS A 494 -28.79 -0.48 -8.14
C HIS A 494 -27.75 -1.59 -8.22
N PHE A 495 -27.73 -2.48 -7.22
CA PHE A 495 -26.72 -3.51 -7.07
C PHE A 495 -27.31 -4.91 -7.17
N LEU A 496 -26.74 -5.76 -8.00
CA LEU A 496 -27.12 -7.18 -8.04
C LEU A 496 -25.96 -8.05 -7.59
N ASP A 497 -26.22 -8.93 -6.62
CA ASP A 497 -25.24 -9.88 -6.11
C ASP A 497 -24.66 -10.78 -7.23
N TYR A 498 -23.36 -11.08 -7.15
CA TYR A 498 -22.64 -11.85 -8.17
C TYR A 498 -23.27 -13.21 -8.45
N SER A 499 -23.94 -13.84 -7.47
CA SER A 499 -24.60 -15.13 -7.64
C SER A 499 -25.79 -15.10 -8.61
N GLN A 500 -26.34 -13.91 -8.88
CA GLN A 500 -27.45 -13.68 -9.80
C GLN A 500 -27.02 -12.86 -11.03
N ALA A 501 -25.77 -12.41 -11.07
CA ALA A 501 -25.27 -11.55 -12.14
C ALA A 501 -25.31 -12.25 -13.49
N SER A 502 -25.85 -11.55 -14.49
CA SER A 502 -25.82 -12.01 -15.88
C SER A 502 -25.72 -10.82 -16.82
N LYS A 503 -25.26 -11.05 -18.05
CA LYS A 503 -25.17 -10.01 -19.08
C LYS A 503 -26.54 -9.37 -19.40
N LYS A 504 -27.66 -10.02 -19.12
CA LYS A 504 -29.01 -9.52 -19.50
C LYS A 504 -29.50 -8.34 -18.65
N ILE A 505 -28.99 -8.20 -17.44
CA ILE A 505 -29.53 -7.29 -16.41
C ILE A 505 -28.54 -6.23 -15.97
N ILE A 506 -27.31 -6.26 -16.50
CA ILE A 506 -26.27 -5.29 -16.17
C ILE A 506 -26.63 -3.88 -16.67
N ASP A 507 -26.30 -2.87 -15.88
CA ASP A 507 -26.34 -1.47 -16.31
C ASP A 507 -24.99 -1.04 -16.89
N VAL A 508 -24.85 -1.19 -18.20
CA VAL A 508 -23.65 -0.77 -18.96
C VAL A 508 -23.38 0.73 -18.81
N ASN A 509 -24.43 1.56 -18.76
CA ASN A 509 -24.29 3.01 -18.72
C ASN A 509 -23.68 3.48 -17.40
N TRP A 510 -23.96 2.77 -16.29
CA TRP A 510 -23.32 3.06 -15.02
C TRP A 510 -21.79 2.98 -15.10
N TYR A 511 -21.24 1.91 -15.72
CA TYR A 511 -19.80 1.74 -15.88
C TYR A 511 -19.19 2.78 -16.82
N VAL A 512 -19.89 3.12 -17.91
CA VAL A 512 -19.49 4.21 -18.83
C VAL A 512 -19.38 5.53 -18.06
N GLY A 513 -20.40 5.88 -17.26
CA GLY A 513 -20.39 7.08 -16.44
C GLY A 513 -19.29 7.08 -15.37
N GLN A 514 -18.93 5.92 -14.81
CA GLN A 514 -17.79 5.81 -13.89
C GLN A 514 -16.47 6.15 -14.59
N ILE A 515 -16.24 5.62 -15.81
CA ILE A 515 -15.05 5.91 -16.61
C ILE A 515 -15.03 7.40 -16.97
N GLU A 516 -16.14 7.95 -17.47
CA GLU A 516 -16.24 9.36 -17.87
C GLU A 516 -15.93 10.32 -16.71
N ARG A 517 -16.38 10.00 -15.50
CA ARG A 517 -16.06 10.78 -14.29
C ARG A 517 -14.56 10.74 -13.92
N LEU A 518 -13.87 9.67 -14.31
CA LEU A 518 -12.44 9.49 -14.02
C LEU A 518 -11.54 10.04 -15.12
N THR A 519 -12.01 10.05 -16.37
CA THR A 519 -11.40 10.80 -17.47
C THR A 519 -11.49 12.30 -17.20
N PHE A 520 -10.47 13.06 -17.60
CA PHE A 520 -10.35 14.47 -17.24
C PHE A 520 -10.00 15.38 -18.40
#